data_AF-A0A2U3DTQ5-F1
#
_entry.id   AF-A0A2U3DTQ5-F1
#
_cell.length_a   1.000
_cell.length_b   1.000
_cell.length_c   1.000
_cell.angle_alpha   90.00
_cell.angle_beta   90.00
_cell.angle_gamma   90.00
#
_symmetry.space_group_name_H-M   'P 1'
#
loop_
_entity.id
_entity.type
_entity.pdbx_description
1 polymer ?
#
loop_
_entity_poly.entity_id
_entity_poly.type
_entity_poly.pdbx_seq_one_letter_code
_entity_poly.pdbx_strand_id
1 'polypeptide(L)'
;MIAWNHGSQAAKGVSTAAAYPTRSSPVSVCHQNLTTTTTILYTFHLKQPPTMVKPSYLIPLAAAGLAAANPLLGARGACGEGADKVCYGVSGGEPQQLDPEDIQYVADYLRYIGEQNTGAAKFWNMPKAVDCAEWSLPVPNAGTVLALAKHINARVSSSILYADLATTIDGGEGATDAQKKAALLGCGANGGQLGVKANTTNPLYQTDEYKKSGAKPEGIIIKLVKAPKTA
;
A
#
# COMPACT_ATOMS: atom_id res chain seq x y z
N MET A 1 -47.26 9.63 -33.93
CA MET A 1 -47.62 9.03 -35.24
C MET A 1 -46.31 8.73 -35.94
N ILE A 2 -45.88 7.52 -36.28
CA ILE A 2 -46.46 6.17 -36.28
C ILE A 2 -45.32 5.23 -35.84
N ALA A 3 -45.63 4.31 -34.93
CA ALA A 3 -44.81 3.18 -34.55
C ALA A 3 -44.92 2.07 -35.61
N TRP A 4 -43.85 1.31 -35.86
CA TRP A 4 -43.95 -0.10 -36.23
C TRP A 4 -42.82 -0.88 -35.57
N ASN A 5 -43.21 -2.06 -35.10
CA ASN A 5 -42.58 -2.90 -34.11
C ASN A 5 -42.49 -4.33 -34.69
N HIS A 6 -41.64 -5.14 -34.06
CA HIS A 6 -41.53 -6.60 -34.06
C HIS A 6 -40.87 -7.36 -35.23
N GLY A 7 -39.84 -8.12 -34.83
CA GLY A 7 -39.26 -9.24 -35.56
C GLY A 7 -38.29 -10.04 -34.69
N SER A 8 -38.85 -10.76 -33.71
CA SER A 8 -38.19 -11.77 -32.87
C SER A 8 -37.75 -12.97 -33.71
N GLN A 9 -36.51 -13.44 -33.56
CA GLN A 9 -36.19 -14.87 -33.66
C GLN A 9 -35.15 -15.29 -32.63
N ALA A 10 -35.57 -16.28 -31.84
CA ALA A 10 -34.78 -17.04 -30.90
C ALA A 10 -33.72 -17.88 -31.63
N ALA A 11 -32.48 -17.83 -31.14
CA ALA A 11 -31.46 -18.82 -31.45
C ALA A 11 -31.04 -19.53 -30.17
N LYS A 12 -31.07 -20.85 -30.28
CA LYS A 12 -30.94 -21.87 -29.25
C LYS A 12 -29.58 -21.85 -28.60
N GLY A 13 -29.56 -22.17 -27.30
CA GLY A 13 -28.34 -22.38 -26.55
C GLY A 13 -27.49 -23.53 -27.08
N VAL A 14 -26.18 -23.34 -26.97
CA VAL A 14 -25.20 -24.42 -26.80
C VAL A 14 -24.26 -23.94 -25.71
N SER A 15 -24.51 -24.43 -24.50
CA SER A 15 -23.60 -24.36 -23.37
C SER A 15 -22.52 -25.42 -23.57
N THR A 16 -21.30 -25.01 -23.90
CA THR A 16 -20.11 -25.85 -23.77
C THR A 16 -19.33 -25.38 -22.56
N ALA A 17 -19.73 -25.91 -21.39
CA ALA A 17 -18.94 -25.85 -20.17
C ALA A 17 -17.64 -26.65 -20.39
N ALA A 18 -16.51 -25.95 -20.36
CA ALA A 18 -15.20 -26.60 -20.28
C ALA A 18 -15.02 -27.19 -18.88
N ALA A 19 -15.09 -28.51 -18.80
CA ALA A 19 -14.85 -29.28 -17.60
C ALA A 19 -13.37 -29.18 -17.20
N TYR A 20 -13.10 -28.61 -16.02
CA TYR A 20 -11.80 -28.70 -15.36
C TYR A 20 -11.66 -30.08 -14.68
N PRO A 21 -10.53 -30.78 -14.85
CA PRO A 21 -10.31 -32.05 -14.17
C PRO A 21 -10.04 -31.85 -12.67
N THR A 22 -10.90 -32.43 -11.85
CA THR A 22 -10.74 -32.59 -10.41
C THR A 22 -9.62 -33.59 -10.13
N ARG A 23 -8.50 -33.11 -9.57
CA ARG A 23 -7.44 -33.99 -9.04
C ARG A 23 -7.56 -34.06 -7.52
N SER A 24 -8.21 -35.12 -7.05
CA SER A 24 -8.19 -35.57 -5.66
C SER A 24 -6.86 -36.25 -5.35
N SER A 25 -6.18 -35.83 -4.29
CA SER A 25 -5.10 -36.57 -3.62
C SER A 25 -4.99 -36.14 -2.15
N PRO A 26 -4.47 -37.01 -1.27
CA PRO A 26 -5.07 -37.24 0.04
C PRO A 26 -4.49 -36.41 1.19
N VAL A 27 -5.32 -36.40 2.24
CA VAL A 27 -5.10 -36.05 3.64
C VAL A 27 -3.68 -36.30 4.14
N SER A 28 -3.08 -35.26 4.75
CA SER A 28 -2.09 -35.44 5.82
C SER A 28 -2.45 -34.52 6.99
N VAL A 29 -3.10 -35.10 7.99
CA VAL A 29 -3.34 -34.50 9.30
C VAL A 29 -2.03 -34.56 10.08
N CYS A 30 -1.36 -33.43 10.25
CA CYS A 30 -0.36 -33.28 11.30
C CYS A 30 -1.02 -32.60 12.50
N HIS A 31 -1.44 -33.43 13.46
CA HIS A 31 -1.62 -33.04 14.86
C HIS A 31 -0.31 -32.42 15.37
N GLN A 32 -0.33 -31.16 15.79
CA GLN A 32 0.67 -30.66 16.74
C GLN A 32 -0.05 -30.10 17.96
N ASN A 33 0.30 -30.70 19.08
CA ASN A 33 -0.25 -30.50 20.40
C ASN A 33 0.02 -29.10 20.96
N LEU A 34 -0.93 -28.69 21.80
CA LEU A 34 -0.90 -27.55 22.70
C LEU A 34 0.43 -27.42 23.46
N THR A 35 0.89 -26.17 23.59
CA THR A 35 1.46 -25.70 24.85
C THR A 35 0.87 -24.33 25.18
N THR A 36 -0.05 -24.35 26.14
CA THR A 36 -0.66 -23.18 26.78
C THR A 36 0.38 -22.54 27.69
N THR A 37 0.89 -21.37 27.33
CA THR A 37 1.74 -20.58 28.24
C THR A 37 0.84 -19.71 29.11
N THR A 38 0.54 -20.22 30.30
CA THR A 38 -0.12 -19.51 31.40
C THR A 38 0.80 -18.40 31.90
N THR A 39 0.49 -17.14 31.60
CA THR A 39 1.14 -16.00 32.26
C THR A 39 0.56 -15.84 33.66
N ILE A 40 1.35 -16.17 34.67
CA ILE A 40 1.04 -16.01 36.09
C ILE A 40 1.09 -14.52 36.44
N LEU A 41 -0.04 -13.96 36.88
CA LEU A 41 -0.11 -12.67 37.56
C LEU A 41 0.54 -12.81 38.94
N TYR A 42 1.68 -12.14 39.15
CA TYR A 42 2.22 -11.91 40.49
C TYR A 42 1.60 -10.64 41.07
N THR A 43 0.59 -10.80 41.94
CA THR A 43 0.12 -9.73 42.82
C THR A 43 1.05 -9.65 44.03
N PHE A 44 2.02 -8.73 44.00
CA PHE A 44 2.82 -8.39 45.18
C PHE A 44 1.97 -7.52 46.14
N HIS A 45 1.50 -8.13 47.23
CA HIS A 45 0.98 -7.41 48.39
C HIS A 45 2.15 -6.97 49.28
N LEU A 46 2.55 -5.71 49.16
CA LEU A 46 3.49 -5.08 50.08
C LEU A 46 2.72 -4.44 51.24
N LYS A 47 2.88 -5.08 52.41
CA LYS A 47 2.45 -4.58 53.72
C LYS A 47 3.32 -3.37 54.09
N GLN A 48 2.72 -2.18 54.20
CA GLN A 48 3.41 -0.98 54.67
C GLN A 48 3.44 -0.93 56.21
N PRO A 49 4.61 -0.73 56.85
CA PRO A 49 4.69 -0.24 58.22
C PRO A 49 4.71 1.29 58.28
N PRO A 50 4.20 1.91 59.36
CA PRO A 50 4.18 3.36 59.51
C PRO A 50 5.46 3.83 60.20
N THR A 51 6.12 4.87 59.67
CA THR A 51 6.80 5.89 60.51
C THR A 51 7.22 7.12 59.69
N MET A 52 6.60 8.22 60.10
CA MET A 52 6.94 9.64 60.06
C MET A 52 8.42 9.98 60.35
N VAL A 53 9.16 10.61 59.42
CA VAL A 53 10.20 11.65 59.70
C VAL A 53 10.56 12.50 58.45
N LYS A 54 10.39 13.83 58.58
CA LYS A 54 11.08 15.02 57.99
C LYS A 54 11.22 15.25 56.45
N PRO A 55 11.13 16.53 56.01
CA PRO A 55 11.22 16.92 54.61
C PRO A 55 12.68 16.99 54.18
N SER A 56 13.00 16.34 53.07
CA SER A 56 14.27 16.50 52.36
C SER A 56 13.94 16.63 50.88
N TYR A 57 14.40 17.72 50.28
CA TYR A 57 14.22 18.06 48.88
C TYR A 57 14.70 16.91 47.98
N LEU A 58 13.78 16.28 47.24
CA LEU A 58 14.10 15.33 46.18
C LEU A 58 13.82 15.99 44.83
N ILE A 59 14.92 16.27 44.12
CA ILE A 59 14.95 16.66 42.72
C ILE A 59 14.42 15.47 41.89
N PRO A 60 13.42 15.65 41.03
CA PRO A 60 12.99 14.56 40.14
C PRO A 60 14.05 14.37 39.05
N LEU A 61 14.81 13.27 39.11
CA LEU A 61 15.52 12.77 37.94
C LEU A 61 14.47 12.25 36.95
N ALA A 62 14.18 13.05 35.93
CA ALA A 62 13.50 12.59 34.73
C ALA A 62 14.44 11.61 34.01
N ALA A 63 14.20 10.31 34.17
CA ALA A 63 14.83 9.29 33.34
C ALA A 63 14.23 9.38 31.92
N ALA A 64 14.78 10.26 31.10
CA ALA A 64 14.53 10.28 29.67
C ALA A 64 15.17 9.03 29.05
N GLY A 65 14.41 7.94 28.98
CA GLY A 65 14.77 6.76 28.21
C GLY A 65 14.82 7.12 26.73
N LEU A 66 15.99 7.50 26.24
CA LEU A 66 16.27 7.59 24.82
C LEU A 66 16.29 6.18 24.24
N ALA A 67 15.13 5.72 23.77
CA ALA A 67 15.07 4.59 22.85
C ALA A 67 15.73 5.06 21.54
N ALA A 68 17.06 4.90 21.44
CA ALA A 68 17.79 5.15 20.22
C ALA A 68 17.29 4.14 19.16
N ALA A 69 16.50 4.62 18.19
CA ALA A 69 16.16 3.85 17.01
C ALA A 69 17.47 3.50 16.30
N ASN A 70 17.81 2.20 16.27
CA ASN A 70 19.10 1.74 15.79
C ASN A 70 19.14 1.86 14.25
N PRO A 71 19.96 2.77 13.65
CA PRO A 71 19.94 3.05 12.21
C PRO A 71 20.32 1.83 11.36
N LEU A 72 20.96 0.83 11.95
CA LEU A 72 21.29 -0.46 11.34
C LEU A 72 20.07 -1.28 10.90
N LEU A 73 18.90 -1.09 11.52
CA LEU A 73 17.65 -1.75 11.08
C LEU A 73 17.09 -1.11 9.80
N GLY A 74 17.30 0.20 9.60
CA GLY A 74 16.89 0.90 8.38
C GLY A 74 17.78 0.58 7.17
N ALA A 75 19.07 0.36 7.41
CA ALA A 75 20.02 -0.05 6.37
C ALA A 75 19.81 -1.51 5.89
N ARG A 76 19.33 -2.39 6.77
CA ARG A 76 19.02 -3.78 6.41
C ARG A 76 17.73 -3.83 5.58
N GLY A 77 17.88 -4.05 4.28
CA GLY A 77 16.76 -4.21 3.34
C GLY A 77 16.36 -2.95 2.59
N ALA A 78 17.19 -1.89 2.64
CA ALA A 78 17.04 -0.73 1.78
C ALA A 78 17.12 -1.12 0.30
N CYS A 79 16.25 -0.53 -0.51
CA CYS A 79 16.08 -0.91 -1.92
C CYS A 79 16.81 -0.01 -2.92
N GLY A 80 17.66 0.89 -2.44
CA GLY A 80 18.43 1.85 -3.24
C GLY A 80 17.58 3.04 -3.74
N GLU A 81 16.34 2.80 -4.13
CA GLU A 81 15.37 3.85 -4.46
C GLU A 81 14.73 4.45 -3.21
N GLY A 82 14.60 5.77 -3.18
CA GLY A 82 14.04 6.55 -2.06
C GLY A 82 12.70 7.20 -2.40
N ALA A 83 12.14 7.91 -1.41
CA ALA A 83 10.83 8.57 -1.52
C ALA A 83 10.84 9.86 -2.36
N ASP A 84 12.01 10.34 -2.77
CA ASP A 84 12.15 11.58 -3.53
C ASP A 84 11.53 11.47 -4.93
N LYS A 85 11.06 12.60 -5.45
CA LYS A 85 10.58 12.68 -6.83
C LYS A 85 11.75 12.57 -7.80
N VAL A 86 11.70 11.57 -8.67
CA VAL A 86 12.61 11.45 -9.81
C VAL A 86 11.78 11.47 -11.08
N CYS A 87 12.04 12.42 -11.97
CA CYS A 87 11.49 12.40 -13.32
C CYS A 87 12.55 11.79 -14.24
N TYR A 88 12.17 10.76 -14.99
CA TYR A 88 13.19 10.02 -15.72
C TYR A 88 13.80 10.82 -16.86
N GLY A 89 15.10 10.66 -17.12
CA GLY A 89 15.82 11.49 -18.10
C GLY A 89 16.03 12.95 -17.67
N VAL A 90 15.60 13.34 -16.46
CA VAL A 90 15.84 14.69 -15.89
C VAL A 90 16.67 14.59 -14.62
N SER A 91 16.21 13.82 -13.64
CA SER A 91 16.88 13.67 -12.34
C SER A 91 17.35 12.24 -12.03
N GLY A 92 17.30 11.34 -13.02
CA GLY A 92 17.76 9.96 -12.94
C GLY A 92 17.04 9.08 -13.98
N GLY A 93 17.53 7.87 -14.25
CA GLY A 93 16.88 6.92 -15.18
C GLY A 93 16.72 7.43 -16.63
N GLU A 94 16.03 6.63 -17.45
CA GLU A 94 15.78 6.93 -18.88
C GLU A 94 14.35 7.39 -19.13
N PRO A 95 14.10 8.38 -20.01
CA PRO A 95 12.76 8.87 -20.30
C PRO A 95 11.89 7.77 -20.93
N GLN A 96 10.62 7.72 -20.54
CA GLN A 96 9.73 6.58 -20.82
C GLN A 96 8.80 6.77 -22.02
N GLN A 97 8.69 7.99 -22.56
CA GLN A 97 7.81 8.33 -23.70
C GLN A 97 6.34 7.95 -23.44
N LEU A 98 5.82 8.37 -22.28
CA LEU A 98 4.44 8.15 -21.86
C LEU A 98 3.51 9.20 -22.45
N ASP A 99 2.25 8.84 -22.65
CA ASP A 99 1.18 9.79 -22.92
C ASP A 99 0.68 10.38 -21.59
N PRO A 100 0.67 11.71 -21.40
CA PRO A 100 0.09 12.34 -20.22
C PRO A 100 -1.38 11.97 -19.96
N GLU A 101 -2.16 11.68 -21.00
CA GLU A 101 -3.56 11.25 -20.86
C GLU A 101 -3.65 9.87 -20.20
N ASP A 102 -2.77 8.93 -20.60
CA ASP A 102 -2.66 7.62 -19.97
C ASP A 102 -2.19 7.72 -18.50
N ILE A 103 -1.30 8.68 -18.19
CA ILE A 103 -0.88 8.94 -16.80
C ILE A 103 -2.07 9.38 -15.96
N GLN A 104 -2.91 10.29 -16.48
CA GLN A 104 -4.11 10.73 -15.77
C GLN A 104 -5.09 9.55 -15.60
N TYR A 105 -5.27 8.73 -16.64
CA TYR A 105 -6.11 7.53 -16.57
C TYR A 105 -5.67 6.58 -15.43
N VAL A 106 -4.37 6.38 -15.22
CA VAL A 106 -3.88 5.57 -14.09
C VAL A 106 -4.33 6.14 -12.75
N ALA A 107 -4.21 7.45 -12.55
CA ALA A 107 -4.65 8.09 -11.30
C ALA A 107 -6.15 7.93 -11.09
N ASP A 108 -6.95 8.19 -12.12
CA ASP A 108 -8.40 8.11 -12.08
C ASP A 108 -8.87 6.68 -11.81
N TYR A 109 -8.25 5.68 -12.45
CA TYR A 109 -8.61 4.28 -12.24
C TYR A 109 -8.27 3.79 -10.83
N LEU A 110 -7.11 4.18 -10.29
CA LEU A 110 -6.74 3.85 -8.90
C LEU A 110 -7.73 4.49 -7.91
N ARG A 111 -8.14 5.73 -8.15
CA ARG A 111 -9.18 6.39 -7.35
C ARG A 111 -10.51 5.64 -7.45
N TYR A 112 -10.95 5.30 -8.66
CA TYR A 112 -12.16 4.52 -8.92
C TYR A 112 -12.18 3.19 -8.17
N ILE A 113 -11.12 2.37 -8.24
CA ILE A 113 -11.11 1.08 -7.49
C ILE A 113 -11.10 1.30 -5.98
N GLY A 114 -10.47 2.38 -5.51
CA GLY A 114 -10.53 2.79 -4.10
C GLY A 114 -11.94 3.16 -3.65
N GLU A 115 -12.76 3.72 -4.53
CA GLU A 115 -14.16 4.05 -4.27
C GLU A 115 -15.08 2.82 -4.32
N GLN A 116 -14.89 1.96 -5.32
CA GLN A 116 -15.71 0.75 -5.52
C GLN A 116 -15.46 -0.33 -4.46
N ASN A 117 -14.24 -0.39 -3.90
CA ASN A 117 -13.91 -1.34 -2.85
C ASN A 117 -14.43 -0.92 -1.47
N THR A 118 -14.51 -1.89 -0.56
CA THR A 118 -14.95 -1.68 0.83
C THR A 118 -13.91 -2.19 1.83
N GLY A 119 -13.89 -1.58 3.03
CA GLY A 119 -13.00 -1.98 4.13
C GLY A 119 -11.52 -2.07 3.71
N ALA A 120 -10.88 -3.19 4.06
CA ALA A 120 -9.47 -3.45 3.77
C ALA A 120 -9.14 -3.52 2.26
N ALA A 121 -10.11 -3.78 1.39
CA ALA A 121 -9.88 -3.83 -0.06
C ALA A 121 -9.63 -2.45 -0.68
N LYS A 122 -9.86 -1.35 0.07
CA LYS A 122 -9.47 0.01 -0.36
C LYS A 122 -7.95 0.24 -0.31
N PHE A 123 -7.20 -0.69 0.26
CA PHE A 123 -5.76 -0.62 0.42
C PHE A 123 -5.03 -1.48 -0.61
N TRP A 124 -3.95 -0.93 -1.15
CA TRP A 124 -2.86 -1.68 -1.75
C TRP A 124 -1.93 -2.19 -0.65
N ASN A 125 -1.73 -3.49 -0.58
CA ASN A 125 -0.94 -4.14 0.47
C ASN A 125 0.32 -4.77 -0.14
N MET A 126 1.47 -4.38 0.39
CA MET A 126 2.77 -4.94 0.04
C MET A 126 3.38 -5.61 1.27
N PRO A 127 3.33 -6.95 1.36
CA PRO A 127 3.93 -7.66 2.49
C PRO A 127 5.45 -7.51 2.47
N LYS A 128 6.09 -7.89 3.57
CA LYS A 128 7.56 -8.03 3.60
C LYS A 128 8.00 -8.97 2.49
N ALA A 129 9.08 -8.63 1.84
CA ALA A 129 9.68 -9.41 0.77
C ALA A 129 11.11 -9.79 1.11
N VAL A 130 11.62 -10.85 0.47
CA VAL A 130 13.03 -11.23 0.58
C VAL A 130 13.91 -10.20 -0.13
N ASP A 131 13.41 -9.72 -1.26
CA ASP A 131 13.99 -8.76 -2.18
C ASP A 131 13.17 -7.45 -2.24
N CYS A 132 13.64 -6.52 -3.06
CA CYS A 132 12.97 -5.23 -3.29
C CYS A 132 11.91 -5.36 -4.37
N ALA A 133 10.93 -6.23 -4.09
CA ALA A 133 9.87 -6.56 -5.01
C ALA A 133 9.11 -5.32 -5.51
N GLU A 134 8.78 -5.39 -6.80
CA GLU A 134 8.10 -4.38 -7.59
C GLU A 134 6.91 -5.08 -8.25
N TRP A 135 5.72 -4.50 -8.11
CA TRP A 135 4.47 -5.11 -8.54
C TRP A 135 3.69 -4.17 -9.43
N SER A 136 3.10 -4.71 -10.48
CA SER A 136 2.14 -3.96 -11.30
C SER A 136 0.89 -3.63 -10.50
N LEU A 137 0.53 -2.35 -10.51
CA LEU A 137 -0.74 -1.90 -9.99
C LEU A 137 -1.88 -2.38 -10.90
N PRO A 138 -3.07 -2.66 -10.35
CA PRO A 138 -4.16 -3.30 -11.08
C PRO A 138 -4.91 -2.30 -11.97
N VAL A 139 -4.22 -1.69 -12.93
CA VAL A 139 -4.78 -0.71 -13.88
C VAL A 139 -4.81 -1.33 -15.27
N PRO A 140 -5.96 -1.84 -15.73
CA PRO A 140 -6.10 -2.39 -17.08
C PRO A 140 -6.08 -1.28 -18.12
N ASN A 141 -5.60 -1.58 -19.32
CA ASN A 141 -5.73 -0.70 -20.50
C ASN A 141 -5.15 0.72 -20.32
N ALA A 142 -4.08 0.88 -19.52
CA ALA A 142 -3.41 2.17 -19.29
C ALA A 142 -2.53 2.65 -20.48
N GLY A 143 -2.86 2.25 -21.70
CA GLY A 143 -2.17 2.65 -22.93
C GLY A 143 -0.64 2.46 -22.87
N THR A 144 0.08 3.58 -22.92
CA THR A 144 1.55 3.67 -22.89
C THR A 144 2.16 3.43 -21.52
N VAL A 145 1.37 3.39 -20.43
CA VAL A 145 1.84 3.41 -19.05
C VAL A 145 1.71 2.04 -18.39
N LEU A 146 2.78 1.60 -17.73
CA LEU A 146 2.76 0.57 -16.70
C LEU A 146 3.03 1.23 -15.35
N ALA A 147 2.03 1.19 -14.46
CA ALA A 147 2.15 1.69 -13.10
C ALA A 147 2.62 0.59 -12.16
N LEU A 148 3.69 0.86 -11.40
CA LEU A 148 4.32 -0.10 -10.51
C LEU A 148 4.38 0.45 -9.10
N ALA A 149 4.19 -0.40 -8.10
CA ALA A 149 4.48 -0.11 -6.70
C ALA A 149 5.70 -0.90 -6.26
N LYS A 150 6.65 -0.24 -5.59
CA LYS A 150 7.90 -0.85 -5.14
C LYS A 150 8.20 -0.49 -3.69
N HIS A 151 8.79 -1.44 -2.98
CA HIS A 151 9.32 -1.21 -1.64
C HIS A 151 10.53 -0.27 -1.67
N ILE A 152 10.56 0.68 -0.73
CA ILE A 152 11.77 1.42 -0.34
C ILE A 152 12.59 0.57 0.64
N ASN A 153 11.90 -0.20 1.48
CA ASN A 153 12.51 -1.16 2.40
C ASN A 153 11.69 -2.47 2.42
N ALA A 154 12.27 -3.53 1.89
CA ALA A 154 11.62 -4.84 1.77
C ALA A 154 11.24 -5.50 3.11
N ARG A 155 11.74 -4.98 4.24
CA ARG A 155 11.44 -5.49 5.60
C ARG A 155 10.24 -4.80 6.24
N VAL A 156 9.68 -3.79 5.59
CA VAL A 156 8.46 -3.12 6.03
C VAL A 156 7.27 -3.75 5.31
N SER A 157 6.24 -4.12 6.07
CA SER A 157 4.94 -4.43 5.48
C SER A 157 4.21 -3.11 5.30
N SER A 158 3.81 -2.79 4.07
CA SER A 158 3.20 -1.50 3.75
C SER A 158 1.77 -1.68 3.28
N SER A 159 0.90 -0.77 3.70
CA SER A 159 -0.52 -0.77 3.31
C SER A 159 -0.97 0.68 3.12
N ILE A 160 -1.40 1.01 1.91
CA ILE A 160 -1.72 2.39 1.53
C ILE A 160 -3.01 2.43 0.73
N LEU A 161 -3.81 3.47 0.90
CA LEU A 161 -5.05 3.61 0.14
C LEU A 161 -4.76 3.82 -1.35
N TYR A 162 -5.60 3.25 -2.22
CA TYR A 162 -5.52 3.55 -3.64
C TYR A 162 -5.72 5.04 -3.95
N ALA A 163 -6.49 5.76 -3.14
CA ALA A 163 -6.63 7.22 -3.26
C ALA A 163 -5.33 7.99 -2.97
N ASP A 164 -4.47 7.49 -2.08
CA ASP A 164 -3.16 8.10 -1.80
C ASP A 164 -2.17 7.81 -2.95
N LEU A 165 -2.24 6.62 -3.55
CA LEU A 165 -1.52 6.29 -4.78
C LEU A 165 -1.94 7.23 -5.92
N ALA A 166 -3.25 7.40 -6.15
CA ALA A 166 -3.78 8.29 -7.17
C ALA A 166 -3.33 9.75 -6.96
N THR A 167 -3.46 10.26 -5.73
CA THR A 167 -3.03 11.62 -5.35
C THR A 167 -1.52 11.83 -5.56
N THR A 168 -0.71 10.79 -5.39
CA THR A 168 0.74 10.86 -5.67
C THR A 168 1.01 11.00 -7.17
N ILE A 169 0.13 10.49 -8.03
CA ILE A 169 0.24 10.62 -9.48
C ILE A 169 -0.20 12.00 -9.95
N ASP A 170 -1.41 12.43 -9.63
CA ASP A 170 -2.03 13.63 -10.23
C ASP A 170 -2.06 14.86 -9.30
N GLY A 171 -1.71 14.70 -8.02
CA GLY A 171 -1.78 15.75 -7.00
C GLY A 171 -3.13 15.80 -6.27
N GLY A 172 -4.09 14.97 -6.65
CA GLY A 172 -5.45 14.90 -6.09
C GLY A 172 -6.51 15.62 -6.93
N GLU A 173 -7.78 15.34 -6.63
CA GLU A 173 -8.90 16.05 -7.26
C GLU A 173 -8.86 17.54 -6.88
N GLY A 174 -9.06 18.41 -7.87
CA GLY A 174 -8.99 19.86 -7.65
C GLY A 174 -7.57 20.39 -7.36
N ALA A 175 -6.52 19.58 -7.60
CA ALA A 175 -5.14 20.00 -7.42
C ALA A 175 -4.81 21.26 -8.24
N THR A 176 -4.15 22.21 -7.57
CA THR A 176 -3.52 23.38 -8.21
C THR A 176 -2.41 22.95 -9.16
N ASP A 177 -2.02 23.82 -10.08
CA ASP A 177 -0.90 23.53 -11.00
C ASP A 177 0.41 23.23 -10.26
N ALA A 178 0.64 23.86 -9.12
CA ALA A 178 1.80 23.59 -8.28
C ALA A 178 1.76 22.17 -7.69
N GLN A 179 0.58 21.70 -7.26
CA GLN A 179 0.40 20.33 -6.75
C GLN A 179 0.55 19.29 -7.87
N LYS A 180 -0.04 19.53 -9.04
CA LYS A 180 0.15 18.68 -10.23
C LYS A 180 1.61 18.60 -10.64
N LYS A 181 2.32 19.73 -10.61
CA LYS A 181 3.76 19.80 -10.88
C LYS A 181 4.60 19.07 -9.83
N ALA A 182 4.16 19.04 -8.57
CA ALA A 182 4.81 18.29 -7.50
C ALA A 182 4.53 16.78 -7.58
N ALA A 183 3.41 16.36 -8.15
CA ALA A 183 3.03 14.96 -8.38
C ALA A 183 3.74 14.36 -9.61
N LEU A 184 3.55 13.06 -9.89
CA LEU A 184 4.19 12.41 -11.05
C LEU A 184 3.71 12.91 -12.40
N LEU A 185 2.47 13.40 -12.50
CA LEU A 185 1.93 14.04 -13.69
C LEU A 185 2.82 15.21 -14.13
N GLY A 186 3.43 15.92 -13.19
CA GLY A 186 4.42 16.97 -13.45
C GLY A 186 5.72 16.49 -14.10
N CYS A 187 5.99 15.19 -14.19
CA CYS A 187 7.09 14.65 -15.01
C CYS A 187 6.72 14.52 -16.49
N GLY A 188 5.42 14.56 -16.82
CA GLY A 188 4.92 14.40 -18.19
C GLY A 188 5.37 13.09 -18.85
N ALA A 189 5.66 13.15 -20.14
CA ALA A 189 6.03 12.00 -20.97
C ALA A 189 7.31 11.26 -20.51
N ASN A 190 8.11 11.87 -19.64
CA ASN A 190 9.29 11.21 -19.11
C ASN A 190 8.96 10.03 -18.19
N GLY A 191 7.79 10.04 -17.54
CA GLY A 191 7.53 9.16 -16.42
C GLY A 191 8.43 9.48 -15.22
N GLY A 192 8.36 8.65 -14.19
CA GLY A 192 9.12 8.90 -12.97
C GLY A 192 8.78 7.97 -11.82
N GLN A 193 9.33 8.31 -10.66
CA GLN A 193 9.00 7.69 -9.38
C GLN A 193 8.81 8.73 -8.29
N LEU A 194 7.95 8.41 -7.31
CA LEU A 194 7.69 9.25 -6.16
C LEU A 194 7.23 8.39 -4.98
N GLY A 195 7.73 8.70 -3.79
CA GLY A 195 7.23 8.14 -2.54
C GLY A 195 5.78 8.53 -2.30
N VAL A 196 4.96 7.53 -2.00
CA VAL A 196 3.53 7.73 -1.76
C VAL A 196 3.34 8.32 -0.37
N LYS A 197 2.63 9.44 -0.28
CA LYS A 197 2.32 10.09 1.00
C LYS A 197 0.90 9.73 1.41
N ALA A 198 0.77 8.91 2.44
CA ALA A 198 -0.54 8.54 2.97
C ALA A 198 -1.23 9.74 3.63
N ASN A 199 -2.52 9.91 3.34
CA ASN A 199 -3.37 10.80 4.11
C ASN A 199 -3.81 10.10 5.42
N THR A 200 -2.95 10.13 6.43
CA THR A 200 -3.16 9.47 7.74
C THR A 200 -4.35 10.04 8.54
N THR A 201 -4.91 11.16 8.11
CA THR A 201 -6.18 11.70 8.65
C THR A 201 -7.41 10.94 8.16
N ASN A 202 -7.28 10.14 7.09
CA ASN A 202 -8.35 9.27 6.63
C ASN A 202 -8.68 8.23 7.72
N PRO A 203 -9.95 8.11 8.16
CA PRO A 203 -10.33 7.23 9.25
C PRO A 203 -10.03 5.75 8.99
N LEU A 204 -9.86 5.33 7.73
CA LEU A 204 -9.50 3.95 7.39
C LEU A 204 -8.14 3.54 7.99
N TYR A 205 -7.18 4.46 8.12
CA TYR A 205 -5.91 4.22 8.81
C TYR A 205 -6.06 4.07 10.33
N GLN A 206 -7.20 4.50 10.88
CA GLN A 206 -7.48 4.47 12.32
C GLN A 206 -8.33 3.27 12.74
N THR A 207 -8.79 2.48 11.77
CA THR A 207 -9.56 1.26 12.02
C THR A 207 -8.75 0.25 12.83
N ASP A 208 -9.48 -0.55 13.60
CA ASP A 208 -8.91 -1.63 14.39
C ASP A 208 -8.24 -2.67 13.48
N GLU A 209 -8.85 -2.95 12.33
CA GLU A 209 -8.36 -3.87 11.31
C GLU A 209 -7.00 -3.41 10.78
N TYR A 210 -6.88 -2.12 10.39
CA TYR A 210 -5.62 -1.57 9.90
C TYR A 210 -4.53 -1.62 10.98
N LYS A 211 -4.84 -1.19 12.21
CA LYS A 211 -3.89 -1.21 13.34
C LYS A 211 -3.42 -2.63 13.67
N LYS A 212 -4.33 -3.60 13.69
CA LYS A 212 -4.02 -5.02 13.96
C LYS A 212 -3.18 -5.66 12.85
N SER A 213 -3.26 -5.16 11.61
CA SER A 213 -2.42 -5.67 10.52
C SER A 213 -0.91 -5.45 10.75
N GLY A 214 -0.55 -4.43 11.53
CA GLY A 214 0.84 -4.02 11.75
C GLY A 214 1.53 -3.39 10.53
N ALA A 215 0.81 -3.22 9.41
CA ALA A 215 1.31 -2.57 8.22
C ALA A 215 1.53 -1.06 8.43
N LYS A 216 2.48 -0.49 7.68
CA LYS A 216 2.82 0.93 7.75
C LYS A 216 2.25 1.68 6.54
N PRO A 217 1.78 2.93 6.71
CA PRO A 217 1.26 3.74 5.62
C PRO A 217 2.39 4.42 4.82
N GLU A 218 3.56 3.80 4.77
CA GLU A 218 4.79 4.37 4.23
C GLU A 218 5.66 3.26 3.62
N GLY A 219 6.78 3.63 2.98
CA GLY A 219 7.74 2.67 2.44
C GLY A 219 7.42 2.17 1.03
N ILE A 220 6.46 2.80 0.35
CA ILE A 220 6.10 2.52 -1.04
C ILE A 220 6.49 3.70 -1.92
N ILE A 221 7.13 3.44 -3.04
CA ILE A 221 7.16 4.34 -4.20
C ILE A 221 6.21 3.84 -5.27
N ILE A 222 5.62 4.78 -6.01
CA ILE A 222 4.95 4.50 -7.27
C ILE A 222 5.88 4.90 -8.41
N LYS A 223 5.92 4.08 -9.47
CA LYS A 223 6.71 4.30 -10.68
C LYS A 223 5.80 4.24 -11.90
N LEU A 224 5.99 5.18 -12.82
CA LEU A 224 5.33 5.19 -14.12
C LEU A 224 6.39 4.96 -15.19
N VAL A 225 6.29 3.81 -15.85
CA VAL A 225 7.24 3.37 -16.88
C VAL A 225 6.50 2.98 -18.15
N LYS A 226 7.25 2.80 -19.23
CA LYS A 226 6.68 2.40 -20.51
C LYS A 226 6.08 1.00 -20.41
N ALA A 227 4.82 0.85 -20.82
CA ALA A 227 4.21 -0.46 -20.94
C ALA A 227 4.97 -1.32 -21.96
N PRO A 228 5.23 -2.61 -21.67
CA PRO A 228 5.85 -3.51 -22.64
C PRO A 228 4.93 -3.63 -23.86
N LYS A 229 5.53 -3.75 -25.05
CA LYS A 229 4.75 -4.05 -26.25
C LYS A 229 4.08 -5.41 -26.09
N THR A 230 2.75 -5.45 -26.13
CA THR A 230 2.01 -6.69 -26.35
C THR A 230 2.42 -7.23 -27.72
N ALA A 231 3.05 -8.41 -27.73
CA ALA A 231 3.42 -9.13 -28.96
C ALA A 231 2.18 -9.61 -29.71
#